data_AF-A0A935MDU4-F1
#
_entry.id   AF-A0A935MDU4-F1
#
_cell.length_a   1.000
_cell.length_b   1.000
_cell.length_c   1.000
_cell.angle_alpha   90.00
_cell.angle_beta   90.00
_cell.angle_gamma   90.00
#
_symmetry.space_group_name_H-M   'P 1'
#
loop_
_entity.id
_entity.type
_entity.pdbx_description
1 polymer ?
#
loop_
_entity_poly.entity_id
_entity_poly.type
_entity_poly.pdbx_seq_one_letter_code
_entity_poly.pdbx_strand_id
1 'polypeptide(L)'
;MDDEPLIYRVGMFFYVIGGGAFVLFVASDIADQVDFDYLFISLLMFGFGWYFRRGMAPPPSAGRFASFKKWRENAKNKKQQKQEVKKK
;
A
#
# COMPACT_ATOMS: atom_id res chain seq x y z
N MET A 1 -13.82 5.27 -16.31
CA MET A 1 -12.48 4.66 -16.37
C MET A 1 -11.60 5.65 -15.66
N ASP A 2 -11.37 5.43 -14.37
CA ASP A 2 -10.53 6.32 -13.58
C ASP A 2 -9.12 6.25 -14.17
N ASP A 3 -8.65 7.35 -14.75
CA ASP A 3 -7.30 7.48 -15.26
C ASP A 3 -6.35 7.44 -14.06
N GLU A 4 -6.03 6.22 -13.60
CA GLU A 4 -4.96 6.01 -12.64
C GLU A 4 -3.72 6.71 -13.19
N PRO A 5 -3.21 7.73 -12.49
CA PRO A 5 -2.16 8.56 -13.06
C PRO A 5 -0.97 7.68 -13.37
N LEU A 6 -0.40 7.90 -14.56
CA LEU A 6 0.70 7.13 -15.13
C LEU A 6 1.82 6.85 -14.12
N ILE A 7 2.04 7.77 -13.19
CA ILE A 7 2.99 7.66 -12.07
C ILE A 7 2.81 6.40 -11.21
N TYR A 8 1.58 5.92 -11.01
CA TYR A 8 1.33 4.69 -10.23
C TYR A 8 1.65 3.43 -11.02
N ARG A 9 1.44 3.46 -12.35
CA ARG A 9 1.86 2.38 -13.24
C ARG A 9 3.38 2.30 -13.35
N VAL A 10 4.04 3.46 -13.37
CA VAL A 10 5.51 3.56 -13.28
C VAL A 10 6.00 2.96 -11.97
N GLY A 11 5.36 3.28 -10.83
CA GLY A 11 5.67 2.63 -9.55
C GLY A 11 5.52 1.10 -9.59
N MET A 12 4.45 0.59 -10.21
CA MET A 12 4.24 -0.85 -10.41
C MET A 12 5.30 -1.50 -11.30
N PHE A 13 5.75 -0.82 -12.36
CA PHE A 13 6.84 -1.29 -13.20
C PHE A 13 8.12 -1.53 -12.39
N PHE A 14 8.49 -0.59 -11.52
CA PHE A 14 9.64 -0.75 -10.62
C PHE A 14 9.50 -1.94 -9.67
N TYR A 15 8.29 -2.22 -9.17
CA TYR A 15 8.05 -3.43 -8.37
C TYR A 15 8.24 -4.72 -9.18
N VAL A 16 7.79 -4.76 -10.44
CA VAL A 16 7.97 -5.96 -11.29
C VAL A 16 9.44 -6.21 -11.58
N ILE A 17 10.20 -5.17 -11.96
CA ILE A 17 11.63 -5.28 -12.22
C ILE A 17 12.42 -5.63 -10.95
N GLY A 18 12.10 -4.98 -9.82
CA GLY A 18 12.70 -5.29 -8.52
C GLY A 18 12.41 -6.71 -8.05
N GLY A 19 11.20 -7.22 -8.31
CA GLY A 19 10.83 -8.61 -8.08
C GLY A 19 11.61 -9.58 -8.97
N GLY A 20 11.80 -9.25 -10.24
CA GLY A 20 12.64 -10.03 -11.16
C GLY A 20 14.09 -10.13 -10.68
N ALA A 21 14.70 -9.01 -10.28
CA ALA A 21 16.05 -9.01 -9.71
C ALA A 21 16.12 -9.82 -8.40
N PHE A 22 15.08 -9.76 -7.56
CA PHE A 22 15.02 -10.57 -6.34
C PHE A 22 15.00 -12.07 -6.65
N VAL A 23 14.25 -12.48 -7.68
CA VAL A 23 14.24 -13.89 -8.13
C VAL A 23 15.63 -14.32 -8.60
N LEU A 24 16.37 -13.45 -9.32
CA LEU A 24 17.75 -13.73 -9.71
C LEU A 24 18.68 -13.88 -8.51
N PHE A 25 18.52 -13.04 -7.48
CA PHE A 25 19.24 -13.20 -6.22
C PHE A 25 18.98 -14.56 -5.58
N VAL A 26 17.70 -14.96 -5.43
CA VAL A 26 17.34 -16.27 -4.87
C VAL A 26 17.90 -17.42 -5.71
N ALA A 27 17.86 -17.31 -7.04
CA ALA A 27 18.45 -18.29 -7.92
C ALA A 27 19.98 -18.39 -7.75
N SER A 28 20.66 -17.26 -7.53
CA SER A 28 22.11 -17.20 -7.29
C SER A 28 22.50 -17.84 -5.95
N ASP A 29 21.68 -17.64 -4.92
CA ASP A 29 21.85 -18.25 -3.60
C ASP A 29 21.66 -19.77 -3.65
N ILE A 30 20.64 -20.25 -4.37
CA ILE A 30 20.41 -21.68 -4.59
C ILE A 30 21.57 -22.34 -5.37
N ALA A 31 22.27 -21.58 -6.22
CA ALA A 31 23.40 -22.05 -7.00
C ALA A 31 24.75 -22.00 -6.25
N ASP A 32 24.76 -21.70 -4.95
CA ASP A 32 25.96 -21.47 -4.14
C ASP A 32 26.88 -20.35 -4.71
N GLN A 33 26.35 -19.48 -5.57
CA GLN A 33 27.03 -18.31 -6.13
C GLN A 33 26.26 -17.05 -5.80
N VAL A 34 26.19 -16.75 -4.51
CA VAL A 34 25.42 -15.63 -3.97
C VAL A 34 25.90 -14.31 -4.58
N ASP A 35 25.07 -13.69 -5.41
CA ASP A 35 25.35 -12.40 -6.02
C ASP A 35 24.48 -11.31 -5.37
N PHE A 36 25.10 -10.56 -4.46
CA PHE A 36 24.44 -9.51 -3.71
C PHE A 36 24.05 -8.30 -4.57
N ASP A 37 24.60 -8.14 -5.78
CA ASP A 37 24.23 -7.03 -6.65
C ASP A 37 22.74 -7.12 -7.02
N TYR A 38 22.23 -8.32 -7.28
CA TYR A 38 20.81 -8.54 -7.53
C TYR A 38 19.92 -8.16 -6.34
N LEU A 39 20.39 -8.41 -5.10
CA LEU A 39 19.70 -8.01 -3.89
C LEU A 39 19.63 -6.49 -3.76
N PHE A 40 20.76 -5.80 -3.94
CA PHE A 40 20.81 -4.33 -3.86
C PHE A 40 20.01 -3.65 -4.97
N ILE A 41 20.08 -4.18 -6.20
CA ILE A 41 19.25 -3.71 -7.33
C ILE A 41 17.76 -3.87 -7.00
N SER A 42 17.37 -5.02 -6.44
CA SER A 42 15.99 -5.27 -6.03
C SER A 42 15.50 -4.28 -4.97
N LEU A 43 16.30 -4.06 -3.91
CA LEU A 43 16.01 -3.09 -2.85
C LEU A 43 15.86 -1.67 -3.39
N LEU A 44 16.75 -1.24 -4.29
CA LEU A 44 16.67 0.08 -4.93
C LEU A 44 15.40 0.20 -5.77
N MET A 45 15.08 -0.80 -6.61
CA MET A 45 13.88 -0.82 -7.43
C MET A 45 12.60 -0.77 -6.58
N PHE A 46 12.53 -1.52 -5.49
CA PHE A 46 11.40 -1.45 -4.55
C PHE A 46 11.33 -0.09 -3.85
N GLY A 47 12.46 0.49 -3.46
CA GLY A 47 12.52 1.85 -2.90
C GLY A 47 11.95 2.90 -3.86
N PHE A 48 12.35 2.86 -5.14
CA PHE A 48 11.82 3.74 -6.17
C PHE A 48 10.33 3.48 -6.44
N GLY A 49 9.92 2.22 -6.56
CA GLY A 49 8.52 1.84 -6.74
C GLY A 49 7.62 2.36 -5.61
N TRP A 50 8.10 2.25 -4.37
CA TRP A 50 7.43 2.82 -3.20
C TRP A 50 7.38 4.35 -3.26
N TYR A 51 8.49 5.00 -3.61
CA TYR A 51 8.56 6.45 -3.72
C TYR A 51 7.53 7.03 -4.71
N PHE A 52 7.37 6.40 -5.88
CA PHE A 52 6.38 6.83 -6.88
C PHE A 52 4.93 6.57 -6.43
N ARG A 53 4.72 5.59 -5.56
CA ARG A 53 3.39 5.17 -5.12
C ARG A 53 2.91 5.83 -3.82
N ARG A 54 3.79 6.52 -3.09
CA ARG A 54 3.48 7.17 -1.80
C ARG A 54 2.38 8.24 -1.87
N GLY A 55 2.14 8.83 -3.05
CA GLY A 55 1.10 9.83 -3.29
C GLY A 55 -0.26 9.26 -3.66
N MET A 56 -0.40 7.93 -3.73
CA MET A 56 -1.63 7.27 -4.17
C MET A 56 -2.77 7.53 -3.19
N ALA A 57 -3.85 8.12 -3.69
CA ALA A 57 -5.08 8.24 -2.92
C ALA A 57 -5.55 6.84 -2.52
N PRO A 58 -6.04 6.65 -1.27
CA PRO A 58 -6.52 5.35 -0.85
C PRO A 58 -7.62 4.88 -1.81
N PRO A 59 -7.66 3.58 -2.14
CA PRO A 59 -8.65 3.06 -3.09
C PRO A 59 -10.06 3.42 -2.61
N PRO A 60 -11.00 3.68 -3.54
CA PRO A 60 -12.36 4.00 -3.18
C PRO A 60 -12.90 2.92 -2.24
N SER A 61 -13.58 3.33 -1.17
CA SER A 61 -14.00 2.40 -0.13
C SER A 61 -14.88 1.32 -0.76
N ALA A 62 -14.39 0.08 -0.76
CA ALA A 62 -15.20 -1.07 -1.12
C ALA A 62 -16.37 -1.10 -0.12
N GLY A 63 -17.59 -0.84 -0.58
CA GLY A 63 -18.79 -0.69 0.26
C GLY A 63 -19.15 -1.88 1.15
N ARG A 64 -18.32 -2.94 1.15
CA ARG A 64 -18.39 -4.16 1.96
C ARG A 64 -18.52 -3.90 3.47
N PHE A 65 -17.99 -2.79 3.98
CA PHE A 65 -18.10 -2.42 5.41
C PHE A 65 -18.88 -1.11 5.65
N ALA A 66 -19.63 -0.63 4.67
CA ALA A 66 -20.40 0.62 4.80
C ALA A 66 -21.39 0.57 5.99
N SER A 67 -22.07 -0.58 6.17
CA SER A 67 -23.00 -0.81 7.28
C SER A 67 -22.29 -0.78 8.65
N PHE A 68 -21.11 -1.39 8.74
CA PHE A 68 -20.32 -1.42 9.98
C PHE A 68 -19.76 -0.03 10.34
N LYS A 69 -19.35 0.74 9.32
CA LYS A 69 -18.93 2.14 9.48
C LYS A 69 -20.08 3.02 10.01
N LYS A 70 -21.26 2.91 9.40
CA LYS A 70 -22.46 3.66 9.81
C LYS A 70 -22.89 3.33 11.24
N TRP A 71 -22.80 2.06 11.64
CA TRP A 71 -23.07 1.66 13.02
C TRP A 71 -22.09 2.28 14.03
N ARG A 72 -20.79 2.28 13.70
CA ARG A 72 -19.74 2.88 14.56
C ARG A 72 -19.88 4.41 14.67
N GLU A 73 -20.23 5.09 13.59
CA GLU A 73 -20.51 6.55 13.59
C GLU A 73 -21.73 6.88 14.46
N ASN A 74 -22.84 6.14 14.31
CA ASN A 74 -24.03 6.32 15.15
C ASN A 74 -23.75 6.09 16.65
N ALA A 75 -22.88 5.13 16.98
CA ALA A 75 -22.46 4.88 18.36
C ALA A 75 -21.62 6.03 18.95
N LYS A 76 -20.76 6.67 18.14
CA LYS A 76 -20.01 7.88 18.55
C LYS A 76 -20.95 9.06 18.78
N ASN A 77 -21.88 9.31 17.86
CA ASN A 77 -22.82 10.43 17.97
C ASN A 77 -23.74 10.30 19.20
N LYS A 78 -24.21 9.08 19.52
CA LYS A 78 -24.98 8.82 20.75
C LYS A 78 -24.18 9.07 22.03
N LYS A 79 -22.87 8.80 22.03
CA LYS A 79 -22.00 9.10 23.18
C LYS A 79 -21.77 10.60 23.33
N GLN A 80 -21.59 11.34 22.24
CA GLN A 80 -21.40 12.80 22.26
C GLN A 80 -22.67 13.52 22.74
N GLN A 81 -23.85 13.15 22.22
CA GLN A 81 -25.13 13.72 22.71
C GLN A 81 -25.35 13.47 24.20
N LYS A 82 -25.00 12.28 24.72
CA LYS A 82 -25.07 11.99 26.16
C LYS A 82 -24.09 12.82 27.00
N GLN A 83 -22.97 13.26 26.44
CA GLN A 83 -22.01 14.13 27.13
C GLN A 83 -22.43 15.59 27.09
N GLU A 84 -23.03 16.06 26.00
CA GLU A 84 -23.58 17.42 25.87
C GLU A 84 -24.80 17.63 26.79
N VAL A 85 -25.70 16.64 26.88
CA VAL A 85 -26.84 16.67 27.81
C VAL A 85 -26.41 16.65 29.28
N LYS A 86 -25.25 16.05 29.60
CA LYS A 86 -24.70 16.05 30.97
C LYS A 86 -23.92 17.32 31.34
N LYS A 87 -23.55 18.13 30.35
CA LYS A 87 -22.83 19.41 30.54
C LYS A 87 -23.77 20.62 30.64
N LYS A 88 -25.07 20.43 30.37
CA LYS A 88 -26.12 21.45 30.43
C LYS A 88 -26.95 21.25 31.69
#